data_AF-L9UB24-F1
#
_entry.id   AF-L9UB24-F1
#
_cell.length_a   1.000
_cell.length_b   1.000
_cell.length_c   1.000
_cell.angle_alpha   90.00
_cell.angle_beta   90.00
_cell.angle_gamma   90.00
#
_symmetry.space_group_name_H-M   'P 1'
#
loop_
_entity.id
_entity.type
_entity.pdbx_description
1 polymer ?
#
loop_
_entity_poly.entity_id
_entity_poly.type
_entity_poly.pdbx_seq_one_letter_code
_entity_poly.pdbx_strand_id
1 'polypeptide(L)'
;MPIKRLASTLLCCSVPWFSSYADDTPPVMAYTAPNSELMQLDNGVILEGSDLQSLDNYTSGFRVTAGYSPWRLPQLDIGAEIAYRESDEISTSSGVNPLIMDTLSLGGAIVAGVRMGAFSVYAKSGITEWRGESDLEGADESGTALLQGFGATVTINRLVSRLEYERIDAPTLSHLNMLSASLHLPF
;
A
#
# COMPACT_ATOMS: atom_id res chain seq x y z
N MET A 1 52.38 -21.41 -29.14
CA MET A 1 51.89 -20.31 -28.29
C MET A 1 50.70 -20.83 -27.47
N PRO A 2 50.83 -21.03 -26.15
CA PRO A 2 49.77 -21.62 -25.34
C PRO A 2 48.77 -20.55 -24.85
N ILE A 3 47.49 -20.82 -25.07
CA ILE A 3 46.36 -20.04 -24.56
C ILE A 3 46.25 -20.27 -23.04
N LYS A 4 46.45 -19.19 -22.28
CA LYS A 4 46.36 -19.16 -20.82
C LYS A 4 44.90 -19.30 -20.41
N ARG A 5 44.56 -20.39 -19.71
CA ARG A 5 43.28 -20.56 -19.01
C ARG A 5 43.28 -19.68 -17.77
N LEU A 6 42.42 -18.66 -17.75
CA LEU A 6 42.15 -17.85 -16.56
C LEU A 6 41.11 -18.58 -15.70
N ALA A 7 41.58 -19.17 -14.61
CA ALA A 7 40.75 -19.58 -13.50
C ALA A 7 40.22 -18.33 -12.79
N SER A 8 38.92 -18.10 -12.86
CA SER A 8 38.26 -17.04 -12.09
C SER A 8 37.61 -17.70 -10.88
N THR A 9 38.31 -17.66 -9.75
CA THR A 9 37.84 -18.07 -8.44
C THR A 9 36.77 -17.09 -7.97
N LEU A 10 35.49 -17.49 -8.05
CA LEU A 10 34.39 -16.71 -7.49
C LEU A 10 34.34 -17.00 -5.99
N LEU A 11 34.75 -16.01 -5.21
CA LEU A 11 34.77 -16.01 -3.76
C LEU A 11 33.31 -16.14 -3.26
N CYS A 12 32.95 -17.31 -2.74
CA CYS A 12 31.73 -17.49 -1.96
C CYS A 12 31.83 -16.64 -0.69
N CYS A 13 31.24 -15.44 -0.70
CA CYS A 13 30.92 -14.72 0.52
C CYS A 13 29.75 -15.47 1.19
N SER A 14 30.09 -16.44 2.04
CA SER A 14 29.16 -17.07 2.98
C SER A 14 28.67 -15.99 3.96
N VAL A 15 27.49 -15.43 3.70
CA VAL A 15 26.77 -14.69 4.73
C VAL A 15 26.36 -15.72 5.79
N PRO A 16 26.68 -15.52 7.07
CA PRO A 16 26.26 -16.45 8.11
C PRO A 16 24.73 -16.42 8.19
N TRP A 17 24.09 -17.50 7.73
CA TRP A 17 22.70 -17.82 8.03
C TRP A 17 22.59 -18.19 9.51
N PHE A 18 22.57 -17.18 10.38
CA PHE A 18 22.11 -17.34 11.75
C PHE A 18 21.13 -16.21 12.08
N SER A 19 19.84 -16.52 11.99
CA SER A 19 18.94 -16.41 13.14
C SER A 19 17.58 -17.05 12.83
N SER A 20 17.30 -18.08 13.61
CA SER A 20 15.97 -18.60 13.95
C SER A 20 15.02 -17.47 14.34
N TYR A 21 13.75 -17.55 13.93
CA TYR A 21 12.61 -17.68 14.85
C TYR A 21 11.48 -18.37 14.07
N ALA A 22 11.04 -19.54 14.55
CA ALA A 22 9.68 -19.98 14.30
C ALA A 22 8.79 -19.04 15.12
N ASP A 23 8.31 -18.00 14.47
CA ASP A 23 7.28 -17.15 15.03
C ASP A 23 5.95 -17.86 14.75
N ASP A 24 5.28 -18.32 15.80
CA ASP A 24 3.91 -18.89 15.72
C ASP A 24 2.88 -17.81 15.35
N THR A 25 3.32 -16.59 15.08
CA THR A 25 2.50 -15.52 14.51
C THR A 25 2.07 -15.87 13.09
N PRO A 26 0.82 -15.61 12.71
CA PRO A 26 0.38 -15.76 11.33
C PRO A 26 1.32 -14.98 10.40
N PRO A 27 1.60 -15.49 9.19
CA PRO A 27 2.49 -14.81 8.26
C PRO A 27 1.94 -13.42 7.95
N VAL A 28 2.67 -12.39 8.34
CA VAL A 28 2.37 -11.00 7.99
C VAL A 28 2.36 -10.90 6.46
N MET A 29 1.22 -10.54 5.87
CA MET A 29 1.11 -10.44 4.42
C MET A 29 1.94 -9.25 3.93
N ALA A 30 2.37 -9.28 2.68
CA ALA A 30 3.23 -8.26 2.07
C ALA A 30 2.66 -6.84 2.20
N TYR A 31 1.34 -6.73 2.17
CA TYR A 31 0.59 -5.48 2.21
C TYR A 31 -0.10 -5.22 3.56
N THR A 32 0.07 -6.05 4.59
CA THR A 32 -0.48 -5.84 5.94
C THR A 32 0.09 -4.58 6.58
N ALA A 33 -0.77 -3.78 7.20
CA ALA A 33 -0.31 -2.68 8.05
C ALA A 33 -0.02 -3.18 9.49
N PRO A 34 0.96 -2.60 10.21
CA PRO A 34 1.20 -2.99 11.59
C PRO A 34 -0.03 -2.71 12.46
N ASN A 35 -0.40 -3.65 13.32
CA ASN A 35 -1.56 -3.57 14.23
C ASN A 35 -2.93 -3.32 13.53
N SER A 36 -3.06 -3.62 12.23
CA SER A 36 -4.32 -3.45 11.52
C SER A 36 -5.20 -4.69 11.54
N GLU A 37 -4.75 -5.82 12.09
CA GLU A 37 -5.53 -7.06 12.12
C GLU A 37 -6.79 -6.88 12.97
N LEU A 38 -7.95 -7.06 12.32
CA LEU A 38 -9.25 -7.03 12.98
C LEU A 38 -9.75 -8.44 13.29
N MET A 39 -9.64 -9.36 12.32
CA MET A 39 -10.16 -10.72 12.47
C MET A 39 -9.46 -11.69 11.52
N GLN A 40 -9.08 -12.85 12.01
CA GLN A 40 -8.69 -14.00 11.19
C GLN A 40 -9.84 -14.99 11.09
N LEU A 41 -10.15 -15.42 9.87
CA LEU A 41 -11.16 -16.43 9.58
C LEU A 41 -10.53 -17.83 9.54
N ASP A 42 -11.32 -18.86 9.87
CA ASP A 42 -10.87 -20.27 9.89
C ASP A 42 -10.32 -20.77 8.55
N ASN A 43 -10.70 -20.12 7.45
CA ASN A 43 -10.21 -20.42 6.10
C ASN A 43 -8.84 -19.78 5.79
N GLY A 44 -8.24 -19.09 6.75
CA GLY A 44 -6.95 -18.41 6.61
C GLY A 44 -7.02 -17.01 5.99
N VAL A 45 -8.24 -16.46 5.79
CA VAL A 45 -8.41 -15.06 5.39
C VAL A 45 -8.19 -14.15 6.58
N ILE A 46 -7.43 -13.08 6.40
CA ILE A 46 -7.18 -12.05 7.40
C ILE A 46 -7.91 -10.78 6.96
N LEU A 47 -8.72 -10.22 7.86
CA LEU A 47 -9.39 -8.94 7.71
C LEU A 47 -8.62 -7.89 8.51
N GLU A 48 -8.34 -6.78 7.84
CA GLU A 48 -7.55 -5.68 8.36
C GLU A 48 -8.29 -4.37 8.21
N GLY A 49 -8.11 -3.48 9.17
CA GLY A 49 -8.65 -2.12 9.15
C GLY A 49 -7.58 -1.12 9.52
N SER A 50 -7.50 -0.01 8.79
CA SER A 50 -6.58 1.08 9.09
C SER A 50 -7.18 2.43 8.78
N ASP A 51 -6.78 3.43 9.56
CA ASP A 51 -7.10 4.82 9.28
C ASP A 51 -6.19 5.34 8.17
N LEU A 52 -6.77 6.14 7.28
CA LEU A 52 -6.05 6.85 6.23
C LEU A 52 -5.92 8.31 6.64
N GLN A 53 -4.70 8.82 6.63
CA GLN A 53 -4.44 10.25 6.76
C GLN A 53 -3.35 10.65 5.77
N SER A 54 -3.62 11.69 5.00
CA SER A 54 -2.63 12.30 4.10
C SER A 54 -1.57 13.06 4.92
N LEU A 55 -0.38 13.19 4.34
CA LEU A 55 0.75 13.91 4.95
C LEU A 55 0.45 15.40 5.17
N ASP A 56 -0.41 15.98 4.32
CA ASP A 56 -0.86 17.37 4.42
C ASP A 56 -2.02 17.58 5.41
N ASN A 57 -2.56 16.49 5.97
CA ASN A 57 -3.65 16.46 6.93
C ASN A 57 -4.99 17.05 6.42
N TYR A 58 -5.16 17.19 5.10
CA TYR A 58 -6.42 17.61 4.48
C TYR A 58 -7.32 16.44 4.13
N THR A 59 -6.74 15.26 3.86
CA THR A 59 -7.48 14.04 3.55
C THR A 59 -7.43 13.06 4.71
N SER A 60 -8.60 12.58 5.13
CA SER A 60 -8.75 11.52 6.12
C SER A 60 -9.70 10.43 5.62
N GLY A 61 -9.73 9.28 6.30
CA GLY A 61 -10.61 8.19 5.91
C GLY A 61 -10.28 6.87 6.59
N PHE A 62 -10.87 5.80 6.08
CA PHE A 62 -10.60 4.45 6.56
C PHE A 62 -10.47 3.47 5.40
N ARG A 63 -9.73 2.40 5.66
CA ARG A 63 -9.49 1.30 4.73
C ARG A 63 -9.80 -0.02 5.41
N VAL A 64 -10.41 -0.92 4.66
CA VAL A 64 -10.57 -2.32 5.04
C VAL A 64 -9.95 -3.21 3.97
N THR A 65 -9.11 -4.15 4.40
CA THR A 65 -8.42 -5.10 3.52
C THR A 65 -8.73 -6.52 3.93
N ALA A 66 -9.09 -7.36 2.96
CA ALA A 66 -9.25 -8.80 3.13
C ALA A 66 -8.16 -9.51 2.35
N GLY A 67 -7.35 -10.32 3.02
CA GLY A 67 -6.18 -10.95 2.43
C GLY A 67 -6.08 -12.45 2.68
N TYR A 68 -5.41 -13.14 1.75
CA TYR A 68 -5.17 -14.58 1.81
C TYR A 68 -3.78 -14.94 1.30
N SER A 69 -3.07 -15.80 2.03
CA SER A 69 -1.73 -16.30 1.71
C SER A 69 -1.74 -17.83 1.54
N PRO A 70 -1.84 -18.38 0.32
CA PRO A 70 -1.82 -19.83 0.09
C PRO A 70 -0.49 -20.49 0.49
N TRP A 71 -0.56 -21.65 1.14
CA TRP A 71 0.58 -22.33 1.76
C TRP A 71 1.62 -22.97 0.81
N ARG A 72 1.53 -22.85 -0.53
CA ARG A 72 2.29 -23.73 -1.46
C ARG A 72 2.90 -23.12 -2.73
N LEU A 73 3.01 -21.80 -2.83
CA LEU A 73 3.72 -21.15 -3.96
C LEU A 73 4.73 -20.14 -3.38
N PRO A 74 5.73 -19.62 -4.14
CA PRO A 74 6.55 -18.51 -3.63
C PRO A 74 5.65 -17.50 -2.94
N GLN A 75 6.06 -16.99 -1.78
CA GLN A 75 5.25 -16.30 -0.76
C GLN A 75 4.39 -15.16 -1.34
N LEU A 76 3.30 -15.53 -2.02
CA LEU A 76 2.42 -14.66 -2.79
C LEU A 76 1.18 -14.43 -1.93
N ASP A 77 0.92 -13.17 -1.66
CA ASP A 77 -0.31 -12.72 -1.01
C ASP A 77 -1.24 -12.14 -2.04
N ILE A 78 -2.52 -12.44 -1.90
CA ILE A 78 -3.59 -11.82 -2.68
C ILE A 78 -4.63 -11.26 -1.73
N GLY A 79 -5.21 -10.13 -2.07
CA GLY A 79 -6.21 -9.49 -1.25
C GLY A 79 -7.09 -8.53 -2.02
N ALA A 80 -8.12 -8.05 -1.35
CA ALA A 80 -9.01 -7.00 -1.82
C ALA A 80 -9.06 -5.89 -0.76
N GLU A 81 -9.12 -4.65 -1.20
CA GLU A 81 -9.12 -3.46 -0.38
C GLU A 81 -10.34 -2.61 -0.75
N ILE A 82 -11.03 -2.06 0.26
CA ILE A 82 -12.04 -1.02 0.12
C ILE A 82 -11.56 0.17 0.94
N ALA A 83 -11.59 1.36 0.34
CA ALA A 83 -11.14 2.58 0.99
C ALA A 83 -12.16 3.71 0.80
N TYR A 84 -12.52 4.35 1.91
CA TYR A 84 -13.30 5.58 1.95
C TYR A 84 -12.35 6.72 2.34
N ARG A 85 -12.38 7.82 1.60
CA ARG A 85 -11.59 9.02 1.90
C ARG A 85 -12.42 10.27 1.71
N GLU A 86 -12.18 11.24 2.55
CA GLU A 86 -12.82 12.54 2.58
C GLU A 86 -11.73 13.59 2.71
N SER A 87 -11.82 14.66 1.93
CA SER A 87 -10.85 15.73 1.94
C SER A 87 -11.54 17.08 1.94
N ASP A 88 -11.18 17.91 2.90
CA ASP A 88 -11.82 19.20 3.13
C ASP A 88 -10.96 20.33 2.57
N GLU A 89 -11.60 21.35 2.03
CA GLU A 89 -10.98 22.64 1.67
C GLU A 89 -9.83 22.56 0.64
N ILE A 90 -9.86 21.62 -0.30
CA ILE A 90 -8.78 21.49 -1.28
C ILE A 90 -8.94 22.53 -2.39
N SER A 91 -7.89 23.35 -2.57
CA SER A 91 -7.79 24.29 -3.69
C SER A 91 -7.53 23.53 -5.00
N THR A 92 -8.54 23.44 -5.86
CA THR A 92 -8.35 22.87 -7.20
C THR A 92 -7.66 23.90 -8.11
N SER A 93 -6.47 23.57 -8.63
CA SER A 93 -5.65 24.49 -9.44
C SER A 93 -6.00 24.51 -10.93
N SER A 94 -7.15 23.95 -11.32
CA SER A 94 -7.52 23.72 -12.72
C SER A 94 -8.01 24.98 -13.47
N GLY A 95 -7.82 26.20 -12.95
CA GLY A 95 -8.35 27.41 -13.60
C GLY A 95 -7.81 28.75 -13.08
N VAL A 96 -8.34 29.84 -13.64
CA VAL A 96 -7.99 31.25 -13.34
C VAL A 96 -8.54 31.72 -11.97
N ASN A 97 -9.44 30.94 -11.36
CA ASN A 97 -9.91 31.13 -10.00
C ASN A 97 -9.70 29.82 -9.21
N PRO A 98 -8.95 29.82 -8.09
CA PRO A 98 -8.90 28.67 -7.21
C PRO A 98 -10.28 28.45 -6.58
N LEU A 99 -10.87 27.28 -6.82
CA LEU A 99 -12.12 26.86 -6.19
C LEU A 99 -11.77 25.93 -5.03
N ILE A 100 -12.31 26.25 -3.85
CA ILE A 100 -12.27 25.40 -2.66
C ILE A 100 -13.38 24.36 -2.85
N MET A 101 -13.02 23.07 -2.76
CA MET A 101 -13.94 21.97 -3.01
C MET A 101 -13.69 20.85 -2.01
N ASP A 102 -14.79 20.32 -1.45
CA ASP A 102 -14.75 19.16 -0.58
C ASP A 102 -14.86 17.90 -1.43
N THR A 103 -13.92 16.97 -1.27
CA THR A 103 -13.82 15.80 -2.13
C THR A 103 -14.03 14.52 -1.34
N LEU A 104 -15.10 13.80 -1.70
CA LEU A 104 -15.41 12.48 -1.18
C LEU A 104 -15.03 11.40 -2.19
N SER A 105 -14.39 10.31 -1.74
CA SER A 105 -14.06 9.17 -2.59
C SER A 105 -14.33 7.82 -1.91
N LEU A 106 -14.81 6.87 -2.71
CA LEU A 106 -15.00 5.48 -2.32
C LEU A 106 -14.44 4.59 -3.41
N GLY A 107 -13.45 3.76 -3.06
CA GLY A 107 -12.73 2.92 -4.00
C GLY A 107 -12.57 1.49 -3.55
N GLY A 108 -12.42 0.62 -4.53
CA GLY A 108 -12.13 -0.79 -4.35
C GLY A 108 -10.94 -1.20 -5.21
N ALA A 109 -10.01 -1.96 -4.64
CA ALA A 109 -8.81 -2.43 -5.32
C ALA A 109 -8.52 -3.91 -5.01
N ILE A 110 -7.85 -4.56 -5.94
CA ILE A 110 -7.22 -5.86 -5.72
C ILE A 110 -5.75 -5.62 -5.46
N VAL A 111 -5.20 -6.34 -4.48
CA VAL A 111 -3.80 -6.25 -4.05
C VAL A 111 -3.13 -7.60 -4.26
N ALA A 112 -1.91 -7.59 -4.79
CA ALA A 112 -1.07 -8.77 -4.87
C ALA A 112 0.34 -8.41 -4.42
N GLY A 113 0.96 -9.27 -3.60
CA GLY A 113 2.28 -9.03 -3.06
C GLY A 113 3.14 -10.27 -3.00
N VAL A 114 4.45 -10.08 -3.07
CA VAL A 114 5.45 -11.14 -2.98
C VAL A 114 6.35 -10.86 -1.79
N ARG A 115 6.55 -11.86 -0.94
CA ARG A 115 7.47 -11.81 0.20
C ARG A 115 8.78 -12.52 -0.15
N MET A 116 9.88 -11.89 0.24
CA MET A 116 11.26 -12.31 -0.01
C MET A 116 12.05 -12.23 1.32
N GLY A 117 11.55 -12.93 2.35
CA GLY A 117 12.14 -12.93 3.68
C GLY A 117 11.95 -11.58 4.39
N ALA A 118 13.03 -10.83 4.56
CA ALA A 118 13.04 -9.52 5.23
C ALA A 118 12.45 -8.38 4.37
N PHE A 119 12.21 -8.63 3.08
CA PHE A 119 11.69 -7.64 2.15
C PHE A 119 10.43 -8.17 1.49
N SER A 120 9.42 -7.33 1.30
CA SER A 120 8.24 -7.65 0.52
C SER A 120 7.83 -6.47 -0.35
N VAL A 121 7.20 -6.77 -1.47
CA VAL A 121 6.63 -5.77 -2.38
C VAL A 121 5.23 -6.17 -2.74
N TYR A 122 4.38 -5.18 -2.97
CA TYR A 122 3.02 -5.40 -3.41
C TYR A 122 2.61 -4.31 -4.37
N ALA A 123 1.64 -4.64 -5.20
CA ALA A 123 0.98 -3.72 -6.10
C ALA A 123 -0.53 -3.87 -5.95
N LYS A 124 -1.24 -2.79 -6.23
CA LYS A 124 -2.69 -2.76 -6.24
C LYS A 124 -3.23 -2.03 -7.45
N SER A 125 -4.38 -2.49 -7.89
CA SER A 125 -5.12 -1.90 -8.99
C SER A 125 -6.60 -1.97 -8.70
N GLY A 126 -7.31 -0.89 -8.97
CA GLY A 126 -8.69 -0.73 -8.60
C GLY A 126 -9.35 0.45 -9.30
N ILE A 127 -10.56 0.77 -8.85
CA ILE A 127 -11.33 1.91 -9.29
C ILE A 127 -11.82 2.67 -8.07
N THR A 128 -11.99 3.98 -8.23
CA THR A 128 -12.59 4.83 -7.21
C THR A 128 -13.64 5.72 -7.84
N GLU A 129 -14.80 5.79 -7.19
CA GLU A 129 -15.76 6.86 -7.42
C GLU A 129 -15.35 8.05 -6.56
N TRP A 130 -15.57 9.25 -7.08
CA TRP A 130 -15.34 10.50 -6.36
C TRP A 130 -16.44 11.51 -6.64
N ARG A 131 -16.67 12.40 -5.68
CA ARG A 131 -17.60 13.53 -5.75
C ARG A 131 -16.94 14.74 -5.12
N GLY A 132 -16.96 15.85 -5.83
CA GLY A 132 -16.51 17.17 -5.39
C GLY A 132 -17.72 18.07 -5.18
N GLU A 133 -17.89 18.58 -3.98
CA GLU A 133 -18.93 19.55 -3.61
C GLU A 133 -18.29 20.94 -3.47
N SER A 134 -18.96 21.98 -3.97
CA SER A 134 -18.45 23.35 -3.87
C SER A 134 -19.52 24.34 -3.43
N ASP A 135 -19.12 25.40 -2.74
CA ASP A 135 -20.04 26.46 -2.30
C ASP A 135 -20.65 27.29 -3.47
N LEU A 136 -20.17 27.08 -4.70
CA LEU A 136 -20.68 27.75 -5.89
C LEU A 136 -21.76 26.90 -6.56
N GLU A 137 -22.99 27.42 -6.62
CA GLU A 137 -24.12 26.73 -7.27
C GLU A 137 -23.76 26.25 -8.69
N GLY A 138 -23.82 24.92 -8.89
CA GLY A 138 -23.64 24.27 -10.19
C GLY A 138 -22.18 23.94 -10.57
N ALA A 139 -21.24 24.05 -9.63
CA ALA A 139 -19.84 23.65 -9.83
C ALA A 139 -19.51 22.28 -9.20
N ASP A 140 -20.51 21.48 -8.86
CA ASP A 140 -20.32 20.11 -8.35
C ASP A 140 -19.78 19.20 -9.45
N GLU A 141 -18.78 18.40 -9.10
CA GLU A 141 -18.15 17.48 -10.03
C GLU A 141 -18.20 16.04 -9.49
N SER A 142 -18.32 15.05 -10.36
CA SER A 142 -18.24 13.65 -9.97
C SER A 142 -17.68 12.80 -11.09
N GLY A 143 -17.13 11.64 -10.73
CA GLY A 143 -16.63 10.72 -11.72
C GLY A 143 -16.08 9.43 -11.15
N THR A 144 -15.49 8.64 -12.05
CA THR A 144 -14.76 7.41 -11.72
C THR A 144 -13.34 7.54 -12.23
N ALA A 145 -12.37 7.14 -11.41
CA ALA A 145 -10.96 7.15 -11.74
C ALA A 145 -10.31 5.79 -11.46
N LEU A 146 -9.23 5.51 -12.19
CA LEU A 146 -8.44 4.31 -11.96
C LEU A 146 -7.52 4.53 -10.74
N LEU A 147 -7.50 3.57 -9.82
CA LEU A 147 -6.60 3.54 -8.68
C LEU A 147 -5.47 2.56 -8.96
N GLN A 148 -4.23 3.01 -8.82
CA GLN A 148 -3.04 2.18 -8.89
C GLN A 148 -2.15 2.45 -7.70
N GLY A 149 -1.52 1.43 -7.16
CA GLY A 149 -0.59 1.62 -6.07
C GLY A 149 0.49 0.57 -6.04
N PHE A 150 1.59 0.91 -5.39
CA PHE A 150 2.65 -0.03 -5.07
C PHE A 150 3.19 0.27 -3.69
N GLY A 151 3.73 -0.73 -3.05
CA GLY A 151 4.44 -0.52 -1.81
C GLY A 151 5.45 -1.60 -1.53
N ALA A 152 6.27 -1.31 -0.54
CA ALA A 152 7.33 -2.16 -0.09
C ALA A 152 7.38 -2.16 1.44
N THR A 153 7.68 -3.32 2.00
CA THR A 153 7.87 -3.49 3.43
C THR A 153 9.25 -4.10 3.68
N VAL A 154 9.96 -3.57 4.65
CA VAL A 154 11.27 -4.03 5.10
C VAL A 154 11.20 -4.34 6.59
N THR A 155 11.58 -5.56 6.97
CA THR A 155 11.64 -6.00 8.35
C THR A 155 13.09 -6.28 8.74
N ILE A 156 13.65 -5.46 9.63
CA ILE A 156 15.02 -5.63 10.16
C ILE A 156 14.93 -5.80 11.66
N ASN A 157 15.27 -6.99 12.17
CA ASN A 157 15.13 -7.37 13.58
C ASN A 157 13.67 -7.21 14.05
N ARG A 158 13.40 -6.20 14.91
CA ARG A 158 12.07 -5.84 15.39
C ARG A 158 11.51 -4.60 14.69
N LEU A 159 12.25 -3.98 13.77
CA LEU A 159 11.79 -2.78 13.06
C LEU A 159 11.08 -3.18 11.77
N VAL A 160 9.80 -2.85 11.66
CA VAL A 160 9.03 -2.97 10.42
C VAL A 160 8.88 -1.59 9.81
N SER A 161 9.39 -1.40 8.59
CA SER A 161 9.25 -0.18 7.82
C SER A 161 8.42 -0.45 6.58
N ARG A 162 7.47 0.42 6.28
CA ARG A 162 6.61 0.34 5.09
C ARG A 162 6.66 1.65 4.34
N LEU A 163 6.66 1.55 3.02
CA LEU A 163 6.43 2.65 2.10
C LEU A 163 5.32 2.23 1.13
N GLU A 164 4.30 3.07 0.98
CA GLU A 164 3.19 2.87 0.05
C GLU A 164 2.99 4.12 -0.77
N TYR A 165 2.85 3.96 -2.08
CA TYR A 165 2.44 5.01 -3.00
C TYR A 165 1.16 4.60 -3.70
N GLU A 166 0.16 5.46 -3.63
CA GLU A 166 -1.11 5.35 -4.32
C GLU A 166 -1.29 6.53 -5.28
N ARG A 167 -1.72 6.21 -6.49
CA ARG A 167 -2.05 7.16 -7.53
C ARG A 167 -3.44 6.93 -8.06
N ILE A 168 -4.18 8.01 -8.19
CA ILE A 168 -5.47 8.04 -8.87
C ILE A 168 -5.26 8.72 -10.22
N ASP A 169 -5.55 8.01 -11.30
CA ASP A 169 -5.29 8.47 -12.66
C ASP A 169 -6.40 9.39 -13.18
N ALA A 170 -6.49 10.58 -12.59
CA ALA A 170 -7.31 11.68 -13.07
C ALA A 170 -6.60 13.03 -12.81
N PRO A 171 -6.46 13.91 -13.83
CA PRO A 171 -5.73 15.18 -13.69
C PRO A 171 -6.28 16.10 -12.58
N THR A 172 -7.59 16.08 -12.34
CA THR A 172 -8.27 16.87 -11.31
C THR A 172 -8.11 16.30 -9.89
N LEU A 173 -7.67 15.03 -9.77
CA LEU A 173 -7.56 14.29 -8.51
C LEU A 173 -6.11 14.11 -8.03
N SER A 174 -5.17 14.89 -8.56
CA SER A 174 -3.75 14.73 -8.20
C SER A 174 -3.48 14.92 -6.71
N HIS A 175 -4.36 15.64 -6.01
CA HIS A 175 -4.34 15.86 -4.56
C HIS A 175 -4.71 14.60 -3.76
N LEU A 176 -5.43 13.65 -4.36
CA LEU A 176 -5.76 12.36 -3.74
C LEU A 176 -4.62 11.33 -3.84
N ASN A 177 -3.52 11.67 -4.51
CA ASN A 177 -2.35 10.81 -4.55
C ASN A 177 -1.69 10.76 -3.17
N MET A 178 -1.49 9.56 -2.65
CA MET A 178 -1.01 9.37 -1.29
C MET A 178 0.37 8.72 -1.29
N LEU A 179 1.31 9.32 -0.57
CA LEU A 179 2.57 8.69 -0.21
C LEU A 179 2.55 8.48 1.31
N SER A 180 2.55 7.23 1.73
CA SER A 180 2.55 6.85 3.13
C SER A 180 3.84 6.13 3.50
N ALA A 181 4.41 6.51 4.65
CA ALA A 181 5.53 5.83 5.24
C ALA A 181 5.20 5.51 6.70
N SER A 182 5.38 4.26 7.10
CA SER A 182 5.17 3.85 8.49
C SER A 182 6.37 3.08 9.03
N LEU A 183 6.61 3.26 10.32
CA LEU A 183 7.66 2.60 11.08
C LEU A 183 7.03 2.04 12.34
N HIS A 184 7.21 0.75 12.56
CA HIS A 184 6.63 0.03 13.69
C HIS A 184 7.71 -0.73 14.45
N LEU A 185 7.69 -0.55 15.77
CA LEU A 185 8.53 -1.24 16.74
C LEU A 185 7.61 -1.96 17.73
N PRO A 186 7.46 -3.29 17.64
CA PRO A 186 6.73 -4.06 18.63
C PRO A 186 7.56 -4.07 19.92
N PHE A 187 6.98 -3.62 21.03
CA PHE A 187 7.60 -3.57 22.35
C PHE A 187 7.31 -4.83 23.16
#